data_AF-A0AAJ0FVU7-F1
#
_entry.id   AF-A0AAJ0FVU7-F1
#
_cell.length_a   1.000
_cell.length_b   1.000
_cell.length_c   1.000
_cell.angle_alpha   90.00
_cell.angle_beta   90.00
_cell.angle_gamma   90.00
#
_symmetry.space_group_name_H-M   'P 1'
#
loop_
_entity.id
_entity.type
_entity.pdbx_description
1 polymer ?
#
loop_
_entity_poly.entity_id
_entity_poly.type
_entity_poly.pdbx_seq_one_letter_code
_entity_poly.pdbx_strand_id
1 'polypeptide(L)'
;MDDDGDALLSPPKKDLAELSQDPAFRELFKLQEGFEWNIAMRLIGTLDRLMAKGSDGQNDLLILSALDLIQGVLLLHPPSKSLFSREQNMNLLLDLLEPFNCPAIQSATLLTLVVALIDTPSNTRTFEGLDGLLTVTSLFKSRSTSREVKLKLIEFLYCYLMPETPSIPRADQRDSVPAMLQRSPSKLAGAFTAESRRKRTNSSGVPTLTTQEKQELLSRHLSNVEDLVKDLKNCAPFGGVVC
;
A
#
# COMPACT_ATOMS: atom_id res chain seq x y z
N MET A 1 5.96 -54.72 14.71
CA MET A 1 5.62 -53.96 13.49
C MET A 1 5.30 -52.59 14.01
N ASP A 2 6.38 -51.85 14.21
CA ASP A 2 6.41 -50.52 14.81
C ASP A 2 6.09 -49.52 13.72
N ASP A 3 4.93 -48.87 13.86
CA ASP A 3 4.50 -47.73 13.04
C ASP A 3 4.75 -46.46 13.86
N ASP A 4 6.03 -46.13 14.06
CA ASP A 4 6.43 -44.81 14.57
C ASP A 4 6.41 -43.82 13.41
N GLY A 5 5.22 -43.29 13.15
CA GLY A 5 5.03 -42.13 12.28
C GLY A 5 5.65 -40.89 12.92
N ASP A 6 6.83 -40.53 12.45
CA ASP A 6 7.52 -39.26 12.73
C ASP A 6 6.71 -38.08 12.14
N ALA A 7 5.60 -37.74 12.79
CA ALA A 7 4.85 -36.53 12.52
C ALA A 7 5.65 -35.36 13.07
N LEU A 8 6.54 -34.80 12.23
CA LEU A 8 7.26 -33.55 12.46
C LEU A 8 6.30 -32.49 13.02
N LEU A 9 6.32 -32.31 14.34
CA LEU A 9 5.53 -31.31 15.04
C LEU A 9 5.90 -29.96 14.45
N SER A 10 4.94 -29.35 13.72
CA SER A 10 5.13 -28.02 13.18
C SER A 10 5.49 -27.07 14.33
N PRO A 11 6.54 -26.25 14.20
CA PRO A 11 6.93 -25.35 15.26
C PRO A 11 5.73 -24.46 15.63
N PRO A 12 5.57 -24.11 16.92
CA PRO A 12 4.47 -23.27 17.37
C PRO A 12 4.46 -21.97 16.57
N LYS A 13 3.27 -21.54 16.14
CA LYS A 13 3.09 -20.28 15.43
C LYS A 13 3.54 -19.15 16.35
N LYS A 14 4.42 -18.28 15.84
CA LYS A 14 4.93 -17.12 16.55
C LYS A 14 4.03 -15.91 16.32
N ASP A 15 3.87 -15.08 17.34
CA ASP A 15 3.19 -13.80 17.19
C ASP A 15 4.08 -12.78 16.47
N LEU A 16 3.48 -11.77 15.83
CA LEU A 16 4.21 -10.74 15.08
C LEU A 16 5.27 -10.03 15.93
N ALA A 17 5.01 -9.83 17.22
CA ALA A 17 5.95 -9.20 18.15
C ALA A 17 7.24 -10.04 18.32
N GLU A 18 7.10 -11.37 18.31
CA GLU A 18 8.19 -12.33 18.51
C GLU A 18 9.05 -12.47 17.26
N LEU A 19 8.47 -12.27 16.06
CA LEU A 19 9.20 -12.34 14.79
C LEU A 19 10.39 -11.38 14.72
N SER A 20 10.27 -10.19 15.34
CA SER A 20 11.33 -9.19 15.35
C SER A 20 12.64 -9.69 15.98
N GLN A 21 12.57 -10.70 16.85
CA GLN A 21 13.72 -11.32 17.51
C GLN A 21 14.13 -12.66 16.90
N ASP A 22 13.33 -13.21 15.97
CA ASP A 22 13.61 -14.47 15.31
C ASP A 22 14.79 -14.33 14.33
N PRO A 23 15.90 -15.07 14.53
CA PRO A 23 17.03 -15.03 13.60
C PRO A 23 16.67 -15.40 12.17
N ALA A 24 15.75 -16.36 11.97
CA ALA A 24 15.32 -16.78 10.64
C ALA A 24 14.52 -15.68 9.93
N PHE A 25 13.67 -14.96 10.68
CA PHE A 25 12.93 -13.82 10.14
C PHE A 25 13.86 -12.65 9.78
N ARG A 26 14.84 -12.35 10.62
CA ARG A 26 15.83 -11.29 10.34
C ARG A 26 16.65 -11.61 9.09
N GLU A 27 17.08 -12.86 8.92
CA GLU A 27 17.82 -13.26 7.73
C GLU A 27 16.90 -13.24 6.50
N LEU A 28 15.66 -13.72 6.62
CA LEU A 28 14.66 -13.60 5.55
C LEU A 28 14.49 -12.14 5.11
N PHE A 29 14.29 -11.22 6.06
CA PHE A 29 14.16 -9.79 5.81
C PHE A 29 15.39 -9.23 5.10
N LYS A 30 16.60 -9.54 5.59
CA LYS A 30 17.86 -9.10 4.99
C LYS A 30 18.04 -9.61 3.56
N LEU A 31 17.64 -10.86 3.28
CA LEU A 31 17.69 -11.41 1.92
C LEU A 31 16.76 -10.65 0.95
N GLN A 32 15.69 -10.02 1.44
CA GLN A 32 14.79 -9.24 0.58
C GLN A 32 15.40 -7.95 0.05
N GLU A 33 16.47 -7.44 0.67
CA GLU A 33 17.22 -6.26 0.18
C GLU A 33 18.00 -6.58 -1.11
N GLY A 34 18.34 -7.86 -1.35
CA GLY A 34 19.07 -8.31 -2.52
C GLY A 34 18.15 -8.68 -3.69
N PHE A 35 18.54 -8.31 -4.92
CA PHE A 35 17.77 -8.65 -6.13
C PHE A 35 17.65 -10.16 -6.39
N GLU A 36 18.63 -10.95 -5.92
CA GLU A 36 18.68 -12.40 -6.12
C GLU A 36 17.60 -13.15 -5.35
N TRP A 37 17.25 -12.65 -4.15
CA TRP A 37 16.42 -13.33 -3.17
C TRP A 37 15.14 -12.57 -2.80
N ASN A 38 14.93 -11.37 -3.37
CA ASN A 38 13.71 -10.61 -3.18
C ASN A 38 12.49 -11.39 -3.74
N ILE A 39 11.66 -11.86 -2.82
CA ILE A 39 10.49 -12.69 -3.11
C ILE A 39 9.46 -11.90 -3.91
N ALA A 40 9.21 -10.63 -3.57
CA ALA A 40 8.26 -9.79 -4.30
C ALA A 40 8.65 -9.65 -5.78
N MET A 41 9.93 -9.45 -6.08
CA MET A 41 10.43 -9.41 -7.47
C MET A 41 10.19 -10.73 -8.21
N ARG A 42 10.39 -11.87 -7.54
CA ARG A 42 10.14 -13.20 -8.14
C ARG A 42 8.65 -13.46 -8.35
N LEU A 43 7.81 -13.02 -7.42
CA LEU A 43 6.35 -13.13 -7.53
C LEU A 43 5.82 -12.24 -8.66
N ILE A 44 6.32 -11.00 -8.82
CA ILE A 44 5.97 -10.14 -9.95
C ILE A 44 6.32 -10.82 -11.29
N GLY A 45 7.53 -11.39 -11.40
CA GLY A 45 7.90 -12.14 -12.60
C GLY A 45 7.06 -13.41 -12.82
N THR A 46 6.56 -14.04 -11.76
CA THR A 46 5.63 -15.15 -11.86
C THR A 46 4.26 -14.68 -12.33
N LEU A 47 3.75 -13.57 -11.79
CA LEU A 47 2.47 -12.97 -12.18
C LEU A 47 2.45 -12.63 -13.68
N ASP A 48 3.50 -11.99 -14.19
CA ASP A 48 3.69 -11.69 -15.62
C ASP A 48 3.56 -12.96 -16.50
N ARG A 49 4.23 -14.06 -16.10
CA ARG A 49 4.13 -15.34 -16.81
C ARG A 49 2.76 -16.00 -16.71
N LEU A 50 2.06 -15.86 -15.59
CA LEU A 50 0.71 -16.40 -15.42
C LEU A 50 -0.28 -15.64 -16.31
N MET A 51 -0.18 -14.32 -16.38
CA MET A 51 -1.02 -13.49 -17.25
C MET A 51 -0.83 -13.82 -18.74
N ALA A 52 0.38 -14.16 -19.16
CA ALA A 52 0.66 -14.57 -20.54
C ALA A 52 0.05 -15.94 -20.94
N LYS A 53 -0.31 -16.81 -19.98
CA LYS A 53 -0.82 -18.17 -20.26
C LYS A 53 -2.32 -18.24 -20.53
N GLY A 54 -3.06 -17.14 -20.36
CA GLY A 54 -4.53 -17.11 -20.52
C GLY A 54 -5.27 -17.65 -19.29
N SER A 55 -6.60 -17.53 -19.26
CA SER A 55 -7.40 -17.97 -18.12
C SER A 55 -7.82 -19.43 -18.27
N ASP A 56 -7.23 -20.29 -17.44
CA ASP A 56 -7.86 -21.53 -17.00
C ASP A 56 -8.10 -21.40 -15.48
N GLY A 57 -9.09 -22.12 -14.94
CA GLY A 57 -9.46 -21.95 -13.53
C GLY A 57 -8.32 -22.23 -12.54
N GLN A 58 -7.30 -23.00 -12.94
CA GLN A 58 -6.12 -23.25 -12.13
C GLN A 58 -5.15 -22.06 -12.16
N ASN A 59 -4.99 -21.40 -13.30
CA ASN A 59 -4.19 -20.20 -13.47
C ASN A 59 -4.76 -19.03 -12.65
N ASP A 60 -6.09 -18.89 -12.61
CA ASP A 60 -6.76 -17.88 -11.78
C ASP A 60 -6.41 -18.07 -10.28
N LEU A 61 -6.40 -19.31 -9.79
CA LEU A 61 -6.00 -19.61 -8.40
C LEU A 61 -4.53 -19.29 -8.12
N LEU A 62 -3.65 -19.49 -9.09
CA LEU A 62 -2.22 -19.14 -8.98
C LEU A 62 -2.02 -17.62 -8.99
N ILE A 63 -2.78 -16.88 -9.80
CA ILE A 63 -2.79 -15.41 -9.80
C ILE A 63 -3.23 -14.88 -8.45
N LEU A 64 -4.33 -15.40 -7.90
CA LEU A 64 -4.83 -15.03 -6.58
C LEU A 64 -3.79 -15.30 -5.48
N SER A 65 -3.15 -16.48 -5.52
CA SER A 65 -2.10 -16.84 -4.56
C SER A 65 -0.87 -15.93 -4.70
N ALA A 66 -0.47 -15.57 -5.92
CA ALA A 66 0.63 -14.66 -6.16
C ALA A 66 0.33 -13.24 -5.64
N LEU A 67 -0.89 -12.74 -5.86
CA LEU A 67 -1.33 -11.43 -5.35
C LEU A 67 -1.34 -11.38 -3.81
N ASP A 68 -1.84 -12.42 -3.15
CA ASP A 68 -1.86 -12.54 -1.69
C ASP A 68 -0.43 -12.56 -1.11
N LEU A 69 0.47 -13.35 -1.70
CA LEU A 69 1.88 -13.38 -1.30
C LEU A 69 2.58 -12.05 -1.56
N ILE A 70 2.29 -11.36 -2.66
CA ILE A 70 2.84 -10.02 -2.93
C ILE A 70 2.38 -9.07 -1.82
N GLN A 71 1.10 -9.04 -1.46
CA GLN A 71 0.60 -8.20 -0.37
C GLN A 71 1.35 -8.47 0.95
N GLY A 72 1.45 -9.74 1.35
CA GLY A 72 2.15 -10.14 2.57
C GLY A 72 3.62 -9.70 2.56
N VAL A 73 4.35 -9.94 1.47
CA VAL A 73 5.76 -9.56 1.36
C VAL A 73 5.95 -8.04 1.35
N LEU A 74 5.06 -7.27 0.72
CA LEU A 74 5.12 -5.80 0.73
C LEU A 74 4.86 -5.22 2.14
N LEU A 75 4.03 -5.87 2.95
CA LEU A 75 3.78 -5.48 4.34
C LEU A 75 4.94 -5.87 5.26
N LEU A 76 5.53 -7.06 5.06
CA LEU A 76 6.68 -7.52 5.83
C LEU A 76 7.97 -6.80 5.48
N HIS A 77 8.16 -6.44 4.21
CA HIS A 77 9.34 -5.74 3.69
C HIS A 77 8.93 -4.50 2.89
N PRO A 78 8.59 -3.37 3.57
CA PRO A 78 8.19 -2.13 2.92
C PRO A 78 9.12 -1.61 1.79
N PRO A 79 10.46 -1.79 1.85
CA PRO A 79 11.33 -1.39 0.73
C PRO A 79 10.97 -2.06 -0.61
N SER A 80 10.38 -3.27 -0.58
CA SER A 80 9.92 -3.96 -1.80
C SER A 80 8.81 -3.20 -2.53
N LYS A 81 8.09 -2.28 -1.88
CA LYS A 81 7.09 -1.43 -2.55
C LYS A 81 7.73 -0.61 -3.68
N SER A 82 9.00 -0.24 -3.57
CA SER A 82 9.72 0.49 -4.62
C SER A 82 9.72 -0.22 -5.99
N LEU A 83 9.49 -1.53 -6.03
CA LEU A 83 9.34 -2.28 -7.28
C LEU A 83 8.19 -1.74 -8.14
N PHE A 84 7.14 -1.19 -7.54
CA PHE A 84 5.97 -0.65 -8.24
C PHE A 84 6.13 0.81 -8.67
N SER A 85 7.28 1.45 -8.40
CA SER A 85 7.59 2.75 -9.02
C SER A 85 7.95 2.59 -10.51
N ARG A 86 8.27 1.36 -10.94
CA ARG A 86 8.52 1.01 -12.33
C ARG A 86 7.19 0.80 -13.05
N GLU A 87 7.00 1.52 -14.16
CA GLU A 87 5.76 1.47 -14.93
C GLU A 87 5.37 0.06 -15.35
N GLN A 88 6.33 -0.75 -15.81
CA GLN A 88 6.07 -2.15 -16.20
C GLN A 88 5.42 -2.96 -15.08
N ASN A 89 5.89 -2.81 -13.83
CA ASN A 89 5.36 -3.57 -12.71
C ASN A 89 3.99 -3.04 -12.26
N MET A 90 3.76 -1.73 -12.37
CA MET A 90 2.45 -1.13 -12.07
C MET A 90 1.41 -1.52 -13.13
N ASN A 91 1.77 -1.54 -14.41
CA ASN A 91 0.90 -1.97 -15.50
C ASN A 91 0.41 -3.40 -15.31
N LEU A 92 1.23 -4.32 -14.78
CA LEU A 92 0.76 -5.67 -14.45
C LEU A 92 -0.46 -5.66 -13.50
N LEU A 93 -0.49 -4.76 -12.52
CA LEU A 93 -1.64 -4.62 -11.64
C LEU A 93 -2.82 -3.95 -12.36
N LEU A 94 -2.58 -2.96 -13.23
CA LEU A 94 -3.65 -2.31 -13.99
C LEU A 94 -4.30 -3.27 -14.99
N ASP A 95 -3.51 -4.09 -15.69
CA ASP A 95 -3.98 -5.09 -16.65
C ASP A 95 -4.84 -6.17 -15.97
N LEU A 96 -4.58 -6.49 -14.70
CA LEU A 96 -5.40 -7.42 -13.92
C LEU A 96 -6.77 -6.84 -13.52
N LEU A 97 -6.96 -5.52 -13.61
CA LEU A 97 -8.26 -4.87 -13.41
C LEU A 97 -9.15 -4.91 -14.65
N GLU A 98 -8.63 -5.34 -15.80
CA GLU A 98 -9.40 -5.38 -17.05
C GLU A 98 -10.68 -6.23 -16.91
N PRO A 99 -11.78 -5.88 -17.62
CA PRO A 99 -13.09 -6.51 -17.43
C PRO A 99 -13.17 -8.01 -17.76
N PHE A 100 -12.18 -8.56 -18.47
CA PHE A 100 -12.13 -9.98 -18.81
C PHE A 100 -11.69 -10.86 -17.63
N ASN A 101 -11.01 -10.29 -16.64
CA ASN A 101 -10.60 -11.01 -15.44
C ASN A 101 -11.80 -11.24 -14.51
N CYS A 102 -11.79 -12.36 -13.79
CA CYS A 102 -12.88 -12.67 -12.88
C CYS A 102 -12.92 -11.69 -11.68
N PRO A 103 -14.09 -11.48 -11.05
CA PRO A 103 -14.25 -10.53 -9.96
C PRO A 103 -13.28 -10.76 -8.79
N ALA A 104 -12.92 -12.01 -8.50
CA ALA A 104 -11.97 -12.33 -7.44
C ALA A 104 -10.57 -11.77 -7.71
N ILE A 105 -10.07 -11.89 -8.95
CA ILE A 105 -8.78 -11.34 -9.36
C ILE A 105 -8.80 -9.82 -9.28
N GLN A 106 -9.88 -9.18 -9.75
CA GLN A 106 -10.03 -7.72 -9.67
C GLN A 106 -10.03 -7.24 -8.21
N SER A 107 -10.80 -7.90 -7.33
CA SER A 107 -10.83 -7.59 -5.89
C SER A 107 -9.46 -7.75 -5.22
N ALA A 108 -8.75 -8.86 -5.49
CA ALA A 108 -7.42 -9.11 -4.94
C ALA A 108 -6.40 -8.08 -5.46
N THR A 109 -6.49 -7.72 -6.74
CA THR A 109 -5.62 -6.73 -7.38
C THR A 109 -5.82 -5.33 -6.78
N LEU A 110 -7.06 -4.92 -6.53
CA LEU A 110 -7.36 -3.64 -5.85
C LEU A 110 -6.73 -3.59 -4.46
N LEU A 111 -6.78 -4.70 -3.71
CA LEU A 111 -6.14 -4.78 -2.39
C LEU A 111 -4.60 -4.72 -2.50
N THR A 112 -4.02 -5.41 -3.48
CA THR A 112 -2.58 -5.32 -3.79
C THR A 112 -2.18 -3.89 -4.14
N LEU A 113 -2.98 -3.17 -4.92
CA LEU A 113 -2.77 -1.76 -5.23
C LEU A 113 -2.79 -0.91 -3.95
N VAL A 114 -3.79 -1.07 -3.06
CA VAL A 114 -3.80 -0.33 -1.78
C VAL A 114 -2.48 -0.53 -1.02
N VAL A 115 -2.02 -1.77 -0.88
CA VAL A 115 -0.76 -2.09 -0.17
C VAL A 115 0.47 -1.50 -0.87
N ALA A 116 0.50 -1.54 -2.21
CA ALA A 116 1.60 -0.98 -2.99
C ALA A 116 1.66 0.55 -2.95
N LEU A 117 0.52 1.24 -2.82
CA LEU A 117 0.43 2.69 -2.86
C LEU A 117 0.53 3.35 -1.46
N ILE A 118 0.05 2.68 -0.41
CA ILE A 118 0.04 3.25 0.94
C ILE A 118 1.46 3.59 1.43
N ASP A 119 1.60 4.80 1.97
CA ASP A 119 2.86 5.42 2.39
C ASP A 119 3.94 5.47 1.31
N THR A 120 3.58 5.33 0.03
CA THR A 120 4.53 5.27 -1.08
C THR A 120 4.14 6.22 -2.23
N PRO A 121 4.31 7.55 -2.05
CA PRO A 121 3.91 8.57 -3.04
C PRO A 121 4.46 8.32 -4.44
N SER A 122 5.68 7.78 -4.56
CA SER A 122 6.28 7.42 -5.86
C SER A 122 5.43 6.44 -6.65
N ASN A 123 4.88 5.42 -5.97
CA ASN A 123 4.04 4.44 -6.63
C ASN A 123 2.70 5.07 -7.00
N THR A 124 2.16 5.96 -6.16
CA THR A 124 0.93 6.70 -6.44
C THR A 124 1.10 7.57 -7.68
N ARG A 125 2.26 8.25 -7.83
CA ARG A 125 2.59 9.00 -9.05
C ARG A 125 2.68 8.11 -10.28
N THR A 126 3.34 6.95 -10.19
CA THR A 126 3.43 5.99 -11.30
C THR A 126 2.05 5.47 -11.70
N PHE A 127 1.21 5.11 -10.73
CA PHE A 127 -0.17 4.69 -10.95
C PHE A 127 -1.00 5.76 -11.68
N GLU A 128 -0.88 7.02 -11.26
CA GLU A 128 -1.61 8.12 -11.91
C GLU A 128 -1.06 8.46 -13.30
N GLY A 129 0.25 8.39 -13.49
CA GLY A 129 0.89 8.60 -14.80
C GLY A 129 0.52 7.54 -15.83
N LEU A 130 0.07 6.36 -15.38
CA LEU A 130 -0.41 5.26 -16.20
C LEU A 130 -1.94 5.21 -16.32
N ASP A 131 -2.61 6.35 -16.13
CA ASP A 131 -4.07 6.46 -16.19
C ASP A 131 -4.82 5.52 -15.22
N GLY A 132 -4.18 5.12 -14.12
CA GLY A 132 -4.77 4.19 -13.15
C GLY A 132 -6.11 4.68 -12.57
N LEU A 133 -6.28 6.00 -12.40
CA LEU A 133 -7.55 6.59 -11.99
C LEU A 133 -8.66 6.40 -13.05
N LEU A 134 -8.32 6.52 -14.34
CA LEU A 134 -9.26 6.25 -15.42
C LEU A 134 -9.64 4.78 -15.43
N THR A 135 -8.68 3.86 -15.27
CA THR A 135 -8.94 2.41 -15.21
C THR A 135 -9.89 2.06 -14.06
N VAL A 136 -9.58 2.49 -12.84
CA VAL A 136 -10.40 2.25 -11.63
C VAL A 136 -11.80 2.84 -11.77
N THR A 137 -11.91 4.10 -12.21
CA THR A 137 -13.23 4.75 -12.34
C THR A 137 -14.05 4.18 -13.50
N SER A 138 -13.42 3.75 -14.58
CA SER A 138 -14.11 3.09 -15.70
C SER A 138 -14.66 1.73 -15.27
N LEU A 139 -13.87 0.94 -14.53
CA LEU A 139 -14.34 -0.29 -13.92
C LEU A 139 -15.49 -0.03 -12.93
N PHE A 140 -15.41 1.04 -12.13
CA PHE A 140 -16.49 1.41 -11.20
C PHE A 140 -17.80 1.79 -11.90
N LYS A 141 -17.71 2.59 -12.97
CA LYS A 141 -18.84 3.07 -13.77
C LYS A 141 -19.49 1.96 -14.59
N SER A 142 -18.74 0.91 -14.93
CA SER A 142 -19.28 -0.19 -15.73
C SER A 142 -20.48 -0.86 -15.04
N ARG A 143 -21.50 -1.17 -15.84
CA ARG A 143 -22.70 -1.88 -15.40
C ARG A 143 -22.46 -3.38 -15.21
N SER A 144 -21.43 -3.93 -15.86
CA SER A 144 -21.05 -5.35 -15.74
C SER A 144 -20.26 -5.66 -14.48
N THR A 145 -19.69 -4.64 -13.82
CA THR A 145 -18.89 -4.81 -12.62
C THR A 145 -19.73 -5.31 -11.45
N SER A 146 -19.26 -6.38 -10.81
CA SER A 146 -19.95 -7.00 -9.69
C SER A 146 -20.07 -6.06 -8.49
N ARG A 147 -21.08 -6.27 -7.64
CA ARG A 147 -21.27 -5.47 -6.41
C ARG A 147 -20.05 -5.55 -5.49
N GLU A 148 -19.45 -6.73 -5.37
CA GLU A 148 -18.26 -6.95 -4.56
C GLU A 148 -17.08 -6.10 -5.03
N VAL A 149 -16.78 -6.11 -6.33
CA VAL A 149 -15.70 -5.30 -6.91
C VAL A 149 -16.01 -3.81 -6.76
N LYS A 150 -17.27 -3.39 -6.90
CA LYS A 150 -17.67 -1.99 -6.63
C LYS A 150 -17.40 -1.55 -5.19
N LEU A 151 -17.60 -2.42 -4.20
CA LEU A 151 -17.25 -2.12 -2.82
C LEU A 151 -15.73 -1.95 -2.66
N LYS A 152 -14.94 -2.86 -3.25
CA LYS A 152 -13.47 -2.78 -3.24
C LYS A 152 -12.94 -1.52 -3.94
N LEU A 153 -13.58 -1.10 -5.03
CA LEU A 153 -13.26 0.14 -5.73
C LEU A 153 -13.54 1.36 -4.86
N ILE A 154 -14.66 1.39 -4.13
CA ILE A 154 -14.97 2.46 -3.19
C ILE A 154 -13.92 2.52 -2.06
N GLU A 155 -13.57 1.37 -1.47
CA GLU A 155 -12.50 1.28 -0.46
C GLU A 155 -11.17 1.81 -1.02
N PHE A 156 -10.80 1.40 -2.23
CA PHE A 156 -9.61 1.90 -2.92
C PHE A 156 -9.65 3.42 -3.10
N LEU A 157 -10.77 3.98 -3.56
CA LEU A 157 -10.92 5.42 -3.77
C LEU A 157 -10.84 6.20 -2.44
N TYR A 158 -11.39 5.67 -1.35
CA TYR A 158 -11.20 6.24 -0.03
C TYR A 158 -9.72 6.23 0.39
N CYS A 159 -9.03 5.11 0.24
CA CYS A 159 -7.59 5.02 0.51
C CYS A 159 -6.77 5.97 -0.36
N TYR A 160 -7.13 6.11 -1.64
CA TYR A 160 -6.49 7.04 -2.57
C TYR A 160 -6.63 8.50 -2.11
N LEU A 161 -7.79 8.90 -1.60
CA LEU A 161 -8.05 10.27 -1.14
C LEU A 161 -7.45 10.59 0.24
N MET A 162 -7.12 9.58 1.05
CA MET A 162 -6.47 9.79 2.35
C MET A 162 -5.14 10.54 2.21
N PRO A 163 -4.76 11.43 3.14
CA PRO A 163 -3.48 12.16 3.06
C PRO A 163 -2.27 11.21 2.89
N GLU A 164 -1.34 11.54 1.98
CA GLU A 164 -0.16 10.69 1.71
C GLU A 164 0.90 10.75 2.82
N THR A 165 0.80 11.72 3.72
CA THR A 165 1.61 11.82 4.94
C THR A 165 0.71 12.12 6.13
N PRO A 166 0.94 11.47 7.28
CA PRO A 166 0.20 11.79 8.50
C PRO A 166 0.51 13.23 8.91
N SER A 167 -0.51 14.09 8.88
CA SER A 167 -0.44 15.44 9.41
C SER A 167 -0.38 15.38 10.93
N ILE A 168 0.81 15.40 11.51
CA ILE A 168 0.97 15.64 12.94
C ILE A 168 0.58 17.11 13.17
N PRO A 169 -0.44 17.41 14.00
CA PRO A 169 -0.76 18.78 14.35
C PRO A 169 0.48 19.43 14.95
N ARG A 170 0.95 20.52 14.33
CA ARG A 170 1.96 21.36 14.98
C ARG A 170 1.34 21.82 16.28
N ALA A 171 1.99 21.50 17.41
CA ALA A 171 1.69 22.17 18.65
C ALA A 171 2.06 23.65 18.42
N ASP A 172 1.06 24.45 18.04
CA ASP A 172 1.21 25.90 18.04
C ASP A 172 1.70 26.29 19.42
N GLN A 173 2.83 26.99 19.40
CA GLN A 173 3.52 27.51 20.55
C GLN A 173 2.52 28.40 21.28
N ARG A 174 1.87 27.85 22.32
CA ARG A 174 1.04 28.66 23.22
C ARG A 174 1.96 29.70 23.84
N ASP A 175 1.79 30.95 23.40
CA ASP A 175 2.20 32.11 24.15
C ASP A 175 1.63 31.99 25.57
N SER A 176 2.44 32.36 26.56
CA SER A 176 2.16 32.47 28.00
C SER A 176 2.58 31.30 28.91
N VAL A 177 3.89 31.14 29.15
CA VAL A 177 4.40 30.69 30.46
C VAL A 177 5.58 31.57 30.90
N PRO A 178 5.61 32.08 32.15
CA PRO A 178 6.67 32.99 32.60
C PRO A 178 8.04 32.31 32.66
N ALA A 179 9.06 33.08 32.27
CA ALA A 179 10.46 32.68 32.20
C ALA A 179 11.09 32.47 33.59
N MET A 180 10.89 31.32 34.24
CA MET A 180 11.70 30.96 35.42
C MET A 180 12.10 29.48 35.58
N LEU A 181 11.82 28.60 34.62
CA LEU A 181 12.33 27.23 34.64
C LEU A 181 12.83 26.78 33.24
N GLN A 182 13.73 27.58 32.65
CA GLN A 182 14.57 27.12 31.54
C GLN A 182 15.77 26.36 32.11
N ARG A 183 15.57 25.08 32.47
CA ARG A 183 16.68 24.12 32.54
C ARG A 183 16.62 23.29 31.26
N SER A 184 17.53 23.58 30.35
CA SER A 184 17.69 22.98 29.03
C SER A 184 17.71 21.45 29.05
N PRO A 185 16.96 20.80 28.14
CA PRO A 185 17.39 19.58 27.48
C PRO A 185 17.52 19.84 25.96
N SER A 186 18.28 20.88 25.58
CA SER A 186 18.44 21.32 24.18
C SER A 186 19.40 20.47 23.35
N LYS A 187 19.36 19.14 23.50
CA LYS A 187 20.06 18.20 22.59
C LYS A 187 19.25 16.96 22.17
N LEU A 188 18.02 16.76 22.68
CA LEU A 188 17.14 15.66 22.23
C LEU A 188 15.95 16.12 21.37
N ALA A 189 15.44 17.34 21.58
CA ALA A 189 14.42 17.93 20.70
C ALA A 189 14.95 18.30 19.30
N GLY A 190 16.27 18.50 19.19
CA GLY A 190 16.95 18.77 17.91
C GLY A 190 17.04 17.56 16.99
N ALA A 191 17.04 16.34 17.54
CA ALA A 191 17.14 15.12 16.74
C ALA A 191 15.85 14.86 15.94
N PHE A 192 14.68 15.06 16.56
CA PHE A 192 13.39 14.91 15.87
C PHE A 192 13.04 16.06 14.92
N THR A 193 13.51 17.29 15.20
CA THR A 193 13.29 18.45 14.32
C THR A 193 14.25 18.50 13.13
N ALA A 194 15.47 17.95 13.25
CA ALA A 194 16.38 17.77 12.11
C ALA A 194 15.87 16.68 11.14
N GLU A 195 15.18 15.66 11.64
CA GLU A 195 14.51 14.64 10.82
C GLU A 195 13.36 15.24 10.00
N SER A 196 12.50 16.07 10.62
CA SER A 196 11.40 16.75 9.91
C SER A 196 11.86 17.80 8.90
N ARG A 197 13.02 18.43 9.08
CA ARG A 197 13.59 19.34 8.06
C ARG A 197 14.26 18.62 6.90
N ARG A 198 14.69 17.37 7.09
CA ARG A 198 15.25 16.52 6.01
C ARG A 198 14.19 15.75 5.23
N LYS A 199 12.97 15.61 5.77
CA LYS A 199 11.86 14.87 5.13
C LYS A 199 10.86 15.75 4.37
N ARG A 200 11.32 16.88 3.80
CA ARG A 200 10.61 17.56 2.69
C ARG A 200 11.03 17.05 1.31
N THR A 201 11.98 16.13 1.30
CA THR A 201 12.41 15.33 0.17
C THR A 201 12.52 13.91 0.71
N ASN A 202 11.51 13.08 0.46
CA ASN A 202 11.78 11.64 0.41
C ASN A 202 12.95 11.46 -0.58
N SER A 203 13.81 10.47 -0.38
CA SER A 203 15.09 10.22 -1.08
C SER A 203 15.02 10.11 -2.62
N SER A 204 13.87 10.39 -3.23
CA SER A 204 13.56 10.35 -4.65
C SER A 204 13.05 11.67 -5.26
N GLY A 205 12.91 12.76 -4.49
CA GLY A 205 12.45 14.06 -5.04
C GLY A 205 11.00 14.08 -5.54
N VAL A 206 10.24 13.01 -5.30
CA VAL A 206 8.84 12.88 -5.76
C VAL A 206 7.92 13.72 -4.88
N PRO A 207 7.09 14.61 -5.46
CA PRO A 207 6.16 15.44 -4.69
C PRO A 207 5.03 14.59 -4.10
N THR A 208 4.72 14.83 -2.82
CA THR A 208 3.49 14.36 -2.18
C THR A 208 2.32 15.26 -2.55
N LEU A 209 1.16 14.69 -2.86
CA LEU A 209 -0.05 15.45 -3.16
C LEU A 209 -0.97 15.56 -1.94
N THR A 210 -1.60 16.73 -1.79
CA THR A 210 -2.67 16.98 -0.84
C THR A 210 -3.95 16.24 -1.24
N THR A 211 -4.87 16.04 -0.29
CA THR A 211 -6.19 15.47 -0.59
C THR A 211 -6.96 16.30 -1.62
N GLN A 212 -6.79 17.62 -1.62
CA GLN A 212 -7.45 18.49 -2.60
C GLN A 212 -6.91 18.27 -4.02
N GLU A 213 -5.59 18.21 -4.20
CA GLU A 213 -4.99 17.93 -5.51
C GLU A 213 -5.41 16.55 -6.03
N LYS A 214 -5.47 15.54 -5.15
CA LYS A 214 -5.98 14.21 -5.52
C LYS A 214 -7.47 14.19 -5.85
N GLN A 215 -8.28 14.99 -5.16
CA GLN A 215 -9.69 15.21 -5.50
C GLN A 215 -9.82 15.82 -6.90
N GLU A 216 -9.00 16.81 -7.25
CA GLU A 216 -9.00 17.45 -8.57
C GLU A 216 -8.57 16.50 -9.69
N LEU A 217 -7.68 15.55 -9.40
CA LEU A 217 -7.30 14.50 -10.36
C LEU A 217 -8.43 13.48 -10.54
N LEU A 218 -9.05 13.04 -9.44
CA LEU A 218 -10.16 12.09 -9.50
C LEU A 218 -11.42 12.71 -10.15
N SER A 219 -11.68 14.01 -9.97
CA SER A 219 -12.87 14.68 -10.52
C SER A 219 -12.87 14.76 -12.06
N ARG A 220 -11.70 14.59 -12.70
CA ARG A 220 -11.59 14.45 -14.16
C ARG A 220 -12.25 13.18 -14.69
N HIS A 221 -12.41 12.16 -13.84
CA HIS A 221 -12.89 10.84 -14.24
C HIS A 221 -14.23 10.44 -13.58
N LEU A 222 -14.60 11.08 -12.46
CA LEU A 222 -15.82 10.82 -11.70
C LEU A 222 -16.49 12.16 -11.32
N SER A 223 -17.80 12.27 -11.49
CA SER A 223 -18.54 13.54 -11.28
C SER A 223 -18.96 13.83 -9.84
N ASN A 224 -18.99 12.80 -8.97
CA ASN A 224 -19.54 12.90 -7.61
C ASN A 224 -18.43 12.71 -6.55
N VAL A 225 -17.26 13.30 -6.77
CA VAL A 225 -16.10 13.11 -5.88
C VAL A 225 -16.29 13.86 -4.57
N GLU A 226 -17.06 14.96 -4.60
CA GLU A 226 -17.38 15.79 -3.44
C GLU A 226 -18.08 15.00 -2.34
N ASP A 227 -19.02 14.12 -2.72
CA ASP A 227 -19.73 13.26 -1.78
C ASP A 227 -18.76 12.27 -1.12
N LEU A 228 -17.85 11.67 -1.90
CA LEU A 228 -16.84 10.74 -1.38
C LEU A 228 -15.89 11.44 -0.40
N VAL A 229 -15.46 12.67 -0.70
CA VAL A 229 -14.59 13.46 0.19
C VAL A 229 -15.34 13.87 1.46
N LYS A 230 -16.62 14.23 1.34
CA LYS A 230 -17.47 14.58 2.48
C LYS A 230 -17.68 13.38 3.40
N ASP A 231 -17.96 12.21 2.83
CA ASP A 231 -18.10 10.96 3.57
C ASP A 231 -16.79 10.58 4.27
N LEU A 232 -15.64 10.72 3.60
CA LEU A 232 -14.33 10.48 4.20
C LEU A 232 -14.08 11.37 5.44
N LYS A 233 -14.42 12.66 5.35
CA LYS A 233 -14.31 13.61 6.48
C LYS A 233 -15.23 13.25 7.65
N ASN A 234 -16.42 12.73 7.36
CA ASN A 234 -17.41 12.38 8.38
C ASN A 234 -17.14 11.01 9.01
N CYS A 235 -16.62 10.04 8.24
CA CYS A 235 -16.45 8.66 8.68
C CYS A 235 -15.15 8.40 9.46
N ALA A 236 -14.15 9.29 9.39
CA ALA A 236 -12.83 9.11 10.02
C ALA A 236 -12.38 7.63 10.05
N PRO A 237 -12.27 6.95 8.88
CA PRO A 237 -12.30 5.49 8.78
C PRO A 237 -11.18 4.75 9.52
N PHE A 238 -10.14 5.46 9.99
CA PHE A 238 -9.02 4.90 10.75
C PHE A 238 -8.71 5.64 12.06
N GLY A 239 -9.70 6.33 12.64
CA GLY A 239 -9.54 7.06 13.90
C GLY A 239 -9.03 8.48 13.67
N GLY A 240 -9.83 9.45 14.11
CA GLY A 240 -9.70 10.87 13.80
C GLY A 240 -8.32 11.47 14.09
N VAL A 241 -7.49 11.59 13.05
CA VAL A 241 -6.40 12.56 12.96
C VAL A 241 -6.47 13.19 11.57
N VAL A 242 -7.57 13.89 11.30
CA VAL A 242 -7.66 14.81 10.16
C VAL A 242 -8.31 16.09 10.67
N CYS A 243 -7.47 17.02 11.12
CA CYS A 243 -7.72 18.46 11.21
C CYS A 243 -6.34 19.14 11.25
#